data_AF-A0AAF0UR73-F1
#
_entry.id   AF-A0AAF0UR73-F1
#
_cell.length_a   1.000
_cell.length_b   1.000
_cell.length_c   1.000
_cell.angle_alpha   90.00
_cell.angle_beta   90.00
_cell.angle_gamma   90.00
#
_symmetry.space_group_name_H-M   'P 1'
#
loop_
_entity.id
_entity.type
_entity.pdbx_description
1 polymer ?
#
loop_
_entity_poly.entity_id
_entity_poly.type
_entity_poly.pdbx_seq_one_letter_code
_entity_poly.pdbx_strand_id
1 'polypeptide(L)'
;MGKSNDDPMDKEMMKNLVKYVIGKPFPRKHTIMYVDDVYGIRVFSPSQILESTNGTNNNTRLLITFQNRENCKIFASKEAPGFWKSTPKRKSIFDASKRHIGNIKISWYYYCNVDDGRDKSTSRLRKS
;
A
#
# COMPACT_ATOMS: atom_id res chain seq x y z
N MET A 1 -24.07 -20.27 -3.93
CA MET A 1 -22.82 -19.83 -4.59
C MET A 1 -22.81 -18.30 -4.66
N GLY A 2 -21.98 -17.63 -3.86
CA GLY A 2 -21.92 -16.16 -3.84
C GLY A 2 -21.20 -15.62 -5.06
N LYS A 3 -21.81 -14.66 -5.77
CA LYS A 3 -21.16 -13.93 -6.87
C LYS A 3 -19.89 -13.26 -6.34
N SER A 4 -18.74 -13.49 -7.00
CA SER A 4 -17.50 -12.79 -6.67
C SER A 4 -17.66 -11.31 -7.04
N ASN A 5 -17.68 -10.40 -6.05
CA ASN A 5 -17.63 -8.93 -6.24
C ASN A 5 -16.24 -8.46 -6.70
N ASP A 6 -15.59 -9.22 -7.56
CA ASP A 6 -14.26 -8.92 -8.04
C ASP A 6 -14.36 -7.97 -9.23
N ASP A 7 -14.14 -6.69 -8.97
CA ASP A 7 -13.88 -5.69 -10.01
C ASP A 7 -12.91 -6.26 -11.06
N PRO A 8 -13.26 -6.26 -12.37
CA PRO A 8 -12.38 -6.73 -13.43
C PRO A 8 -10.99 -6.10 -13.40
N MET A 9 -10.90 -4.82 -13.00
CA MET A 9 -9.64 -4.08 -12.88
C MET A 9 -8.73 -4.67 -11.80
N ASP A 10 -9.29 -5.10 -10.67
CA ASP A 10 -8.53 -5.70 -9.57
C ASP A 10 -7.87 -7.02 -9.99
N LYS A 11 -8.62 -7.87 -10.72
CA LYS A 11 -8.11 -9.13 -11.24
C LYS A 11 -7.03 -8.91 -12.30
N GLU A 12 -7.22 -7.96 -13.20
CA GLU A 12 -6.23 -7.60 -14.22
C GLU A 12 -4.94 -7.09 -13.58
N MET A 13 -5.03 -6.13 -12.65
CA MET A 13 -3.88 -5.55 -11.95
C MET A 13 -3.10 -6.60 -11.16
N MET A 14 -3.79 -7.51 -10.46
CA MET A 14 -3.12 -8.59 -9.73
C MET A 14 -2.40 -9.56 -10.66
N LYS A 15 -3.02 -9.95 -11.78
CA LYS A 15 -2.37 -10.80 -12.79
C LYS A 15 -1.13 -10.15 -13.39
N ASN A 16 -1.21 -8.85 -13.68
CA ASN A 16 -0.09 -8.07 -14.19
C ASN A 16 1.06 -8.02 -13.17
N LEU A 17 0.74 -7.84 -11.88
CA LEU A 17 1.74 -7.85 -10.81
C LEU A 17 2.40 -9.21 -10.64
N VAL A 18 1.64 -10.31 -10.67
CA VAL A 18 2.21 -11.68 -10.60
C VAL A 18 3.15 -11.94 -11.77
N LYS A 19 2.76 -11.58 -13.00
CA LYS A 19 3.62 -11.68 -14.19
C LYS A 19 4.90 -10.84 -14.04
N TYR A 20 4.77 -9.65 -13.44
CA TYR A 20 5.90 -8.77 -13.21
C TYR A 20 6.94 -9.38 -12.26
N VAL A 21 6.50 -10.00 -11.16
CA VAL A 21 7.38 -10.65 -10.18
C VAL A 21 8.17 -11.81 -10.79
N ILE A 22 7.64 -12.50 -11.82
CA ILE A 22 8.36 -13.56 -12.55
C ILE A 22 9.15 -13.05 -13.77
N GLY A 23 9.42 -11.74 -13.83
CA GLY A 23 10.30 -11.13 -14.83
C GLY A 23 9.63 -10.73 -16.15
N LYS A 24 8.30 -10.66 -16.22
CA LYS A 24 7.59 -10.10 -17.40
C LYS A 24 7.38 -8.58 -17.25
N PRO A 25 7.29 -7.81 -18.34
CA PRO A 25 6.99 -6.38 -18.24
C PRO A 25 5.61 -6.10 -17.61
N PHE A 26 5.52 -5.05 -16.80
CA PHE A 26 4.22 -4.55 -16.31
C PHE A 26 3.60 -3.64 -17.39
N PRO A 27 2.36 -3.91 -17.85
CA PRO A 27 1.82 -3.32 -19.08
C PRO A 27 1.35 -1.86 -18.93
N ARG A 28 1.45 -1.27 -17.73
CA ARG A 28 1.03 0.11 -17.46
C ARG A 28 2.22 0.95 -17.05
N LYS A 29 2.19 2.25 -17.37
CA LYS A 29 3.17 3.22 -16.86
C LYS A 29 3.16 3.18 -15.33
N HIS A 30 4.31 2.88 -14.74
CA HIS A 30 4.49 2.74 -13.31
C HIS A 30 5.86 3.28 -12.91
N THR A 31 6.02 3.57 -11.63
CA THR A 31 7.32 3.91 -11.03
C THR A 31 7.73 2.77 -10.10
N ILE A 32 8.98 2.32 -10.23
CA ILE A 32 9.61 1.47 -9.22
C ILE A 32 10.18 2.40 -8.17
N MET A 33 9.73 2.25 -6.93
CA MET A 33 10.16 3.10 -5.81
C MET A 33 10.89 2.23 -4.79
N TYR A 34 12.15 2.59 -4.53
CA TYR A 34 12.91 2.02 -3.42
C TYR A 34 12.40 2.62 -2.12
N VAL A 35 12.10 1.75 -1.17
CA VAL A 35 11.51 2.12 0.12
C VAL A 35 12.31 1.49 1.24
N ASP A 36 12.16 2.03 2.44
CA ASP A 36 12.76 1.47 3.64
C ASP A 36 12.35 0.01 3.85
N ASP A 37 13.29 -0.87 4.17
CA ASP A 37 13.00 -2.31 4.32
C ASP A 37 12.07 -2.64 5.49
N VAL A 38 12.07 -1.80 6.54
CA VAL A 38 11.32 -2.01 7.77
C VAL A 38 9.91 -1.42 7.66
N TYR A 39 9.80 -0.18 7.21
CA TYR A 39 8.55 0.58 7.20
C TYR A 39 7.92 0.70 5.81
N GLY A 40 8.68 0.43 4.74
CA GLY A 40 8.21 0.41 3.36
C GLY A 40 7.67 1.77 2.91
N ILE A 41 6.64 1.73 2.06
CA ILE A 41 5.98 2.94 1.56
C ILE A 41 5.30 3.77 2.68
N ARG A 42 5.14 3.21 3.88
CA ARG A 42 4.35 3.83 4.96
C ARG A 42 4.97 5.10 5.54
N VAL A 43 6.26 5.33 5.29
CA VAL A 43 6.98 6.55 5.74
C VAL A 43 6.72 7.76 4.84
N PHE A 44 6.17 7.53 3.65
CA PHE A 44 5.91 8.60 2.69
C PHE A 44 4.46 9.08 2.78
N SER A 45 4.29 10.41 2.78
CA SER A 45 3.00 11.05 2.58
C SER A 45 2.54 10.96 1.11
N PRO A 46 1.24 11.08 0.83
CA PRO A 46 0.74 11.18 -0.54
C PRO A 46 1.43 12.29 -1.35
N SER A 47 1.71 13.46 -0.73
CA SER A 47 2.40 14.56 -1.42
C SER A 47 3.83 14.20 -1.78
N GLN A 48 4.59 13.59 -0.86
CA GLN A 48 5.96 13.13 -1.14
C GLN A 48 5.98 12.07 -2.26
N ILE A 49 4.98 11.19 -2.30
CA ILE A 49 4.80 10.22 -3.39
C ILE A 49 4.52 10.93 -4.71
N LEU A 50 3.66 11.96 -4.72
CA LEU A 50 3.34 12.71 -5.93
C LEU A 50 4.53 13.48 -6.49
N GLU A 51 5.36 14.06 -5.62
CA GLU A 51 6.58 14.80 -5.98
C GLU A 51 7.68 13.89 -6.51
N SER A 52 7.80 12.68 -5.94
CA SER A 52 8.87 11.72 -6.29
C SER A 52 8.53 10.81 -7.48
N THR A 53 7.32 10.91 -8.06
CA THR A 53 6.87 9.96 -9.09
C THR A 53 6.32 10.64 -10.33
N ASN A 54 6.71 10.12 -11.50
CA ASN A 54 6.23 10.63 -12.77
C ASN A 54 4.75 10.27 -12.98
N GLY A 55 3.92 11.28 -13.18
CA GLY A 55 2.48 11.13 -13.26
C GLY A 55 1.90 10.61 -14.57
N THR A 56 0.62 10.25 -14.48
CA THR A 56 -0.33 10.26 -15.60
C THR A 56 -1.33 11.40 -15.38
N ASN A 57 -2.06 11.79 -16.42
CA ASN A 57 -2.92 12.98 -16.44
C ASN A 57 -4.07 12.97 -15.39
N ASN A 58 -4.31 11.84 -14.71
CA ASN A 58 -5.51 11.63 -13.88
C ASN A 58 -5.23 11.58 -12.37
N ASN A 59 -4.12 12.15 -11.89
CA ASN A 59 -3.70 12.12 -10.46
C ASN A 59 -3.53 10.72 -9.83
N THR A 60 -3.75 9.65 -10.57
CA THR A 60 -3.44 8.27 -10.16
C THR A 60 -1.96 7.97 -10.42
N ARG A 61 -1.30 7.38 -9.42
CA ARG A 61 0.06 6.86 -9.51
C ARG A 61 0.05 5.35 -9.33
N LEU A 62 0.74 4.63 -10.20
CA LEU A 62 1.01 3.19 -10.05
C LEU A 62 2.44 3.01 -9.59
N LEU A 63 2.61 2.42 -8.42
CA LEU A 63 3.89 2.25 -7.76
C LEU A 63 4.11 0.77 -7.50
N ILE A 64 5.32 0.30 -7.80
CA ILE A 64 5.79 -1.00 -7.38
C ILE A 64 6.90 -0.77 -6.37
N THR A 65 6.72 -1.35 -5.19
CA THR A 65 7.70 -1.33 -4.10
C THR A 65 8.04 -2.76 -3.74
N PHE A 66 9.28 -2.99 -3.34
CA PHE A 66 9.75 -4.28 -2.85
C PHE A 66 9.92 -4.14 -1.35
N GLN A 67 9.25 -4.99 -0.58
CA GLN A 67 9.37 -4.98 0.88
C GLN A 67 9.57 -6.39 1.39
N ASN A 68 10.61 -6.59 2.19
CA ASN A 68 10.81 -7.86 2.87
C ASN A 68 9.78 -8.02 3.98
N ARG A 69 8.99 -9.10 3.91
CA ARG A 69 7.93 -9.39 4.87
C ARG A 69 8.47 -9.65 6.28
N GLU A 70 9.67 -10.23 6.40
CA GLU A 70 10.27 -10.61 7.70
C GLU A 70 10.69 -9.39 8.51
N ASN A 71 11.12 -8.33 7.81
CA ASN A 71 11.59 -7.09 8.44
C ASN A 71 10.47 -6.05 8.61
N CYS A 72 9.29 -6.29 8.03
CA CYS A 72 8.21 -5.32 7.95
C CYS A 72 7.54 -5.05 9.31
N LYS A 73 7.69 -3.83 9.84
CA LYS A 73 6.93 -3.34 10.99
C LYS A 73 5.58 -2.77 10.56
N ILE A 74 4.55 -3.02 11.38
CA ILE A 74 3.17 -2.60 11.10
C ILE A 74 3.02 -1.07 11.16
N PHE A 75 3.72 -0.41 12.08
CA PHE A 75 3.61 1.03 12.32
C PHE A 75 4.84 1.77 11.78
N ALA A 76 4.61 2.94 11.17
CA ALA A 76 5.68 3.84 10.71
C ALA A 76 6.45 4.45 11.90
N SER A 77 7.64 4.99 11.62
CA SER A 77 8.49 5.65 12.63
C SER A 77 7.81 6.89 13.23
N LYS A 78 8.24 7.31 14.42
CA LYS A 78 7.74 8.53 15.10
C LYS A 78 8.00 9.82 14.31
N GLU A 79 8.89 9.77 13.32
CA GLU A 79 9.32 10.91 12.51
C GLU A 79 8.50 11.04 11.21
N ALA A 80 7.62 10.09 10.91
CA ALA A 80 6.78 10.15 9.72
C ALA A 80 5.75 11.29 9.85
N PRO A 81 5.48 12.05 8.77
CA PRO A 81 4.55 13.19 8.78
C PRO A 81 3.07 12.80 8.99
N GLY A 82 2.79 11.52 9.16
CA GLY A 82 1.47 10.93 9.25
C GLY A 82 1.54 9.41 9.22
N PHE A 83 0.40 8.77 9.08
CA PHE A 83 0.32 7.32 9.02
C PHE A 83 -0.75 6.82 8.05
N TRP A 84 -0.47 5.68 7.42
CA TRP A 84 -1.43 4.94 6.61
C TRP A 84 -2.27 4.02 7.50
N LYS A 85 -3.58 4.25 7.55
CA LYS A 85 -4.55 3.38 8.22
C LYS A 85 -5.28 2.55 7.18
N SER A 86 -5.08 1.24 7.23
CA SER A 86 -5.82 0.34 6.35
C SER A 86 -7.25 0.11 6.82
N THR A 87 -8.14 -0.14 5.87
CA THR A 87 -9.45 -0.71 6.17
C THR A 87 -9.29 -2.14 6.73
N PRO A 88 -10.21 -2.60 7.61
CA PRO A 88 -10.14 -3.95 8.18
C PRO A 88 -10.33 -5.05 7.12
N LYS A 89 -11.14 -4.76 6.09
CA LYS A 89 -11.50 -5.74 5.07
C LYS A 89 -10.38 -5.90 4.05
N ARG A 90 -9.88 -7.13 3.93
CA ARG A 90 -8.97 -7.56 2.86
C ARG A 90 -9.78 -8.28 1.78
N LYS A 91 -9.55 -7.94 0.51
CA LYS A 91 -10.13 -8.65 -0.63
C LYS A 91 -9.12 -9.64 -1.17
N SER A 92 -9.41 -10.93 -1.07
CA SER A 92 -8.59 -12.00 -1.65
C SER A 92 -8.88 -12.13 -3.15
N ILE A 93 -7.84 -12.20 -3.98
CA ILE A 93 -7.96 -12.35 -5.42
C ILE A 93 -7.49 -13.75 -5.81
N PHE A 94 -8.30 -14.43 -6.62
CA PHE A 94 -8.04 -15.79 -7.10
C PHE A 94 -7.89 -15.83 -8.63
N ASP A 95 -7.07 -16.76 -9.13
CA ASP A 95 -6.95 -17.02 -10.57
C ASP A 95 -8.11 -17.90 -11.10
N ALA A 96 -8.08 -18.23 -12.39
CA ALA A 96 -9.11 -19.04 -13.05
C ALA A 96 -9.18 -20.47 -12.47
N SER A 97 -8.08 -20.97 -11.91
CA SER A 97 -7.97 -22.27 -11.26
C SER A 97 -8.33 -22.21 -9.76
N LYS A 98 -8.92 -21.10 -9.30
CA LYS A 98 -9.27 -20.82 -7.89
C LYS A 98 -8.06 -20.80 -6.95
N ARG A 99 -6.83 -20.65 -7.45
CA ARG A 99 -5.65 -20.47 -6.61
C ARG A 99 -5.57 -19.02 -6.14
N HIS A 100 -5.23 -18.82 -4.88
CA HIS A 100 -5.05 -17.49 -4.32
C HIS A 100 -3.77 -16.86 -4.88
N ILE A 101 -3.87 -15.69 -5.51
CA ILE A 101 -2.74 -15.02 -6.17
C ILE A 101 -2.34 -13.71 -5.50
N GLY A 102 -3.16 -13.20 -4.59
CA GLY A 102 -2.82 -11.97 -3.88
C GLY A 102 -4.02 -11.34 -3.21
N ASN A 103 -3.82 -10.13 -2.70
CA ASN A 103 -4.82 -9.44 -1.92
C ASN A 103 -4.81 -7.96 -2.21
N ILE A 104 -5.98 -7.34 -2.08
CA ILE A 104 -6.16 -5.90 -2.16
C ILE A 104 -6.58 -5.39 -0.78
N LYS A 105 -5.94 -4.31 -0.36
CA LYS A 105 -6.20 -3.62 0.90
C LYS A 105 -6.23 -2.12 0.63
N ILE A 106 -7.33 -1.47 1.00
CA ILE A 106 -7.47 -0.02 0.88
C ILE A 106 -6.88 0.61 2.13
N SER A 107 -6.10 1.69 1.97
CA SER A 107 -5.57 2.45 3.09
C SER A 107 -5.77 3.94 2.86
N TRP A 108 -6.01 4.66 3.95
CA TRP A 108 -6.14 6.11 3.98
C TRP A 108 -4.94 6.71 4.71
N TYR A 109 -4.48 7.86 4.26
CA TYR A 109 -3.40 8.59 4.93
C TYR A 109 -3.97 9.65 5.87
N TYR A 110 -3.47 9.69 7.10
CA TYR A 110 -3.81 10.69 8.11
C TYR A 110 -2.55 11.46 8.49
N TYR A 111 -2.57 12.78 8.32
CA TYR A 111 -1.48 13.64 8.76
C TYR A 111 -1.44 13.69 10.30
N CYS A 112 -0.24 13.67 10.87
CA CYS A 112 -0.06 13.99 12.27
C CYS A 112 -0.21 15.51 12.42
N ASN A 113 -1.08 15.98 13.31
CA ASN A 113 -1.16 17.41 13.61
C ASN A 113 0.18 17.85 14.22
N VAL A 114 0.90 18.73 13.51
CA VAL A 114 2.15 19.34 13.98
C VAL A 114 1.92 20.65 14.75
N ASP A 115 0.66 21.12 14.83
CA ASP A 115 0.34 22.47 15.33
C ASP A 115 0.02 22.61 16.82
N ASP A 116 0.01 21.54 17.61
CA ASP A 116 -0.20 21.68 19.06
C ASP A 116 1.06 21.23 19.82
N GLY A 117 1.89 22.21 20.16
CA GLY A 117 2.92 22.05 21.17
C GLY A 117 2.30 21.48 22.46
N ARG A 118 2.63 20.22 22.77
CA ARG A 118 2.15 19.37 23.88
C ARG A 118 0.74 18.81 23.62
N ASP A 119 0.50 17.50 23.70
CA ASP A 119 0.81 16.71 24.89
C ASP A 119 0.93 15.20 24.63
N LYS A 120 1.67 14.54 25.52
CA LYS A 120 1.80 13.08 25.59
C LYS A 120 0.42 12.44 25.83
N SER A 121 -0.10 11.70 24.86
CA SER A 121 -1.07 10.63 25.14
C SER A 121 -0.70 9.34 24.43
N THR A 122 0.41 8.75 24.90
CA THR A 122 0.63 7.31 24.84
C THR A 122 -0.47 6.61 25.66
N SER A 123 -1.66 6.41 25.09
CA SER A 123 -2.74 5.69 25.77
C SER A 123 -3.64 4.85 24.85
N ARG A 124 -3.16 4.44 23.66
CA ARG A 124 -3.89 3.46 22.83
C ARG A 124 -3.02 2.36 22.20
N LEU A 125 -2.11 1.80 23.00
CA LEU A 125 -1.52 0.48 22.73
C LEU A 125 -1.32 -0.30 24.04
N ARG A 126 -2.38 -0.45 24.84
CA ARG A 126 -2.49 -1.53 25.84
C ARG A 126 -3.96 -1.87 26.05
N LYS A 127 -4.34 -3.04 25.54
CA LYS A 127 -5.37 -4.00 25.97
C LYS A 127 -5.33 -5.08 24.88
N SER A 128 -4.44 -6.06 25.10
CA SER A 128 -4.74 -7.41 25.62
C SER A 128 -5.43 -8.27 24.57
#